data_AF-A0A0N6ZZI1-F1
#
_entry.id   AF-A0A0N6ZZI1-F1
#
_cell.length_a   1.000
_cell.length_b   1.000
_cell.length_c   1.000
_cell.angle_alpha   90.00
_cell.angle_beta   90.00
_cell.angle_gamma   90.00
#
_symmetry.space_group_name_H-M   'P 1'
#
loop_
_entity.id
_entity.type
_entity.pdbx_description
1 polymer ?
#
loop_
_entity_poly.entity_id
_entity_poly.type
_entity_poly.pdbx_seq_one_letter_code
_entity_poly.pdbx_strand_id
1 'polypeptide(L)'
;MRTRTVAATAVVVVLVALTGCTKQQTSFDGVARAACETRVGPAIVAWWRDQYGTTPWKVVDTRSTGVEQRSSGPSGVTVAAVTGESSVRREEHGTATEPVEWSCSAQTTADDPSTVSATIREITLG
;
A
#
# COMPACT_ATOMS: atom_id res chain seq x y z
N MET A 1 12.01 -13.46 -16.31
CA MET A 1 11.92 -12.65 -15.08
C MET A 1 10.97 -13.37 -14.13
N ARG A 2 11.40 -13.71 -12.91
CA ARG A 2 10.59 -14.45 -11.92
C ARG A 2 10.02 -13.45 -10.92
N THR A 3 8.74 -13.13 -11.03
CA THR A 3 7.99 -12.33 -10.07
C THR A 3 7.90 -13.10 -8.74
N ARG A 4 8.39 -12.54 -7.64
CA ARG A 4 8.29 -13.15 -6.29
C ARG A 4 7.42 -12.24 -5.41
N THR A 5 6.26 -12.74 -5.00
CA THR A 5 5.27 -12.05 -4.17
C THR A 5 5.64 -12.20 -2.69
N VAL A 6 5.84 -11.08 -1.98
CA VAL A 6 6.12 -11.08 -0.52
C VAL A 6 4.85 -10.60 0.20
N ALA A 7 4.23 -11.47 1.02
CA ALA A 7 3.05 -11.13 1.80
C ALA A 7 3.45 -10.75 3.24
N ALA A 8 3.09 -9.54 3.68
CA ALA A 8 3.18 -9.12 5.07
C ALA A 8 1.81 -8.55 5.51
N THR A 9 1.32 -8.92 6.70
CA THR A 9 0.00 -8.54 7.26
C THR A 9 0.16 -7.76 8.57
N ALA A 10 -0.62 -6.71 8.75
CA ALA A 10 -0.70 -5.80 9.91
C ALA A 10 -2.05 -5.07 9.86
N VAL A 11 -2.65 -4.88 11.03
CA VAL A 11 -4.06 -4.46 11.22
C VAL A 11 -4.08 -3.02 11.73
N VAL A 12 -4.91 -2.16 11.14
CA VAL A 12 -5.14 -0.77 11.58
C VAL A 12 -6.64 -0.56 11.79
N VAL A 13 -7.01 0.09 12.90
CA VAL A 13 -8.42 0.35 13.31
C VAL A 13 -8.69 1.85 13.28
N VAL A 14 -9.70 2.30 12.51
CA VAL A 14 -10.14 3.71 12.45
C VAL A 14 -11.67 3.79 12.54
N LEU A 15 -12.21 4.60 13.46
CA LEU A 15 -13.65 4.84 13.66
C LEU A 15 -14.17 5.96 12.74
N VAL A 16 -15.17 5.70 11.90
CA VAL A 16 -15.84 6.74 11.08
C VAL A 16 -17.38 6.60 11.13
N ALA A 17 -18.07 7.70 11.48
CA ALA A 17 -19.52 7.81 11.53
C ALA A 17 -20.15 8.05 10.13
N LEU A 18 -21.24 7.33 9.85
CA LEU A 18 -21.87 7.16 8.53
C LEU A 18 -22.79 8.34 8.13
N THR A 19 -22.44 9.05 7.05
CA THR A 19 -23.41 9.82 6.23
C THR A 19 -23.12 9.67 4.72
N GLY A 20 -23.79 8.70 4.09
CA GLY A 20 -24.36 8.78 2.72
C GLY A 20 -23.42 8.65 1.51
N CYS A 21 -23.09 7.42 1.14
CA CYS A 21 -22.55 6.91 -0.14
C CYS A 21 -21.30 7.59 -0.75
N THR A 22 -21.33 8.86 -1.13
CA THR A 22 -20.15 9.53 -1.72
C THR A 22 -19.07 9.85 -0.68
N LYS A 23 -19.47 10.25 0.54
CA LYS A 23 -18.52 10.45 1.65
C LYS A 23 -17.85 9.15 2.07
N GLN A 24 -18.61 8.05 2.09
CA GLN A 24 -18.12 6.72 2.45
C GLN A 24 -17.10 6.20 1.44
N GLN A 25 -17.30 6.50 0.15
CA GLN A 25 -16.36 6.18 -0.93
C GLN A 25 -15.05 6.98 -0.79
N THR A 26 -15.13 8.31 -0.64
CA THR A 26 -13.94 9.14 -0.40
C THR A 26 -13.21 8.80 0.91
N SER A 27 -13.94 8.38 1.95
CA SER A 27 -13.32 7.95 3.21
C SER A 27 -12.61 6.61 3.06
N PHE A 28 -13.19 5.65 2.34
CA PHE A 28 -12.54 4.36 2.13
C PHE A 28 -11.30 4.49 1.26
N ASP A 29 -11.34 5.30 0.19
CA ASP A 29 -10.16 5.52 -0.67
C ASP A 29 -9.00 6.15 0.10
N GLY A 30 -9.29 7.13 0.97
CA GLY A 30 -8.30 7.74 1.85
C GLY A 30 -7.71 6.74 2.86
N VAL A 31 -8.54 5.89 3.47
CA VAL A 31 -8.07 4.85 4.40
C VAL A 31 -7.29 3.75 3.67
N ALA A 32 -7.74 3.33 2.49
CA ALA A 32 -7.04 2.37 1.64
C ALA A 32 -5.64 2.87 1.26
N ARG A 33 -5.54 4.15 0.86
CA ARG A 33 -4.28 4.82 0.59
C ARG A 33 -3.35 4.80 1.80
N ALA A 34 -3.81 5.29 2.95
CA ALA A 34 -3.02 5.35 4.17
C ALA A 34 -2.57 3.95 4.64
N ALA A 35 -3.45 2.96 4.54
CA ALA A 35 -3.13 1.58 4.88
C ALA A 35 -2.01 1.04 3.97
N CYS A 36 -2.09 1.26 2.65
CA CYS A 36 -1.05 0.84 1.72
C CYS A 36 0.28 1.58 1.92
N GLU A 37 0.26 2.91 2.07
CA GLU A 37 1.45 3.73 2.32
C GLU A 37 2.18 3.32 3.62
N THR A 38 1.43 2.90 4.65
CA THR A 38 2.02 2.38 5.89
C THR A 38 2.76 1.04 5.69
N ARG A 39 2.30 0.21 4.74
CA ARG A 39 2.88 -1.13 4.52
C ARG A 39 4.04 -1.14 3.53
N VAL A 40 4.07 -0.19 2.61
CA VAL A 40 4.98 -0.27 1.48
C VAL A 40 6.43 -0.05 1.88
N GLY A 41 6.73 0.81 2.87
CA GLY A 41 8.11 1.06 3.32
C GLY A 41 8.86 -0.21 3.73
N PRO A 42 8.36 -0.97 4.72
CA PRO A 42 8.96 -2.26 5.10
C PRO A 42 8.99 -3.28 3.95
N ALA A 43 7.96 -3.29 3.09
CA ALA A 43 7.91 -4.19 1.94
C ALA A 43 8.98 -3.87 0.89
N ILE A 44 9.26 -2.58 0.64
CA ILE A 44 10.34 -2.12 -0.24
C ILE A 44 11.69 -2.51 0.35
N VAL A 45 11.91 -2.35 1.66
CA VAL A 45 13.17 -2.78 2.30
C VAL A 45 13.38 -4.30 2.13
N ALA A 46 12.34 -5.10 2.35
CA ALA A 46 12.40 -6.55 2.17
C ALA A 46 12.66 -6.93 0.71
N TRP A 47 11.90 -6.35 -0.23
CA TRP A 47 12.08 -6.57 -1.66
C TRP A 47 13.49 -6.17 -2.13
N TRP A 48 14.00 -5.02 -1.68
CA TRP A 48 15.32 -4.53 -2.04
C TRP A 48 16.42 -5.48 -1.55
N ARG A 49 16.31 -5.97 -0.32
CA ARG A 49 17.21 -7.00 0.23
C ARG A 49 17.16 -8.28 -0.60
N ASP A 50 15.98 -8.72 -1.00
CA ASP A 50 15.82 -9.94 -1.77
C ASP A 50 16.36 -9.80 -3.21
N GLN A 51 16.32 -8.59 -3.80
CA GLN A 51 16.83 -8.31 -5.15
C GLN A 51 18.35 -8.03 -5.18
N TYR A 52 18.86 -7.26 -4.23
CA TYR A 52 20.23 -6.72 -4.26
C TYR A 52 21.16 -7.27 -3.16
N GLY A 53 20.65 -8.10 -2.25
CA GLY A 53 21.44 -8.69 -1.17
C GLY A 53 21.84 -7.71 -0.06
N THR A 54 21.30 -6.49 -0.05
CA THR A 54 21.57 -5.45 0.94
C THR A 54 20.29 -4.70 1.28
N THR A 55 20.21 -4.01 2.41
CA THR A 55 19.11 -3.10 2.71
C THR A 55 19.43 -1.70 2.21
N PRO A 56 18.44 -0.96 1.67
CA PRO A 56 18.67 0.44 1.37
C PRO A 56 18.85 1.23 2.68
N TRP A 57 19.50 2.39 2.60
CA TRP A 57 19.60 3.30 3.73
C TRP A 57 18.23 3.81 4.18
N LYS A 58 17.40 4.27 3.23
CA LYS A 58 16.08 4.81 3.55
C LYS A 58 15.11 4.71 2.37
N VAL A 59 13.84 4.48 2.67
CA VAL A 59 12.71 4.71 1.75
C VAL A 59 12.12 6.08 2.07
N VAL A 60 11.98 6.92 1.05
CA VAL A 60 11.49 8.31 1.12
C VAL A 60 10.42 8.54 0.05
N ASP A 61 9.72 9.66 0.16
CA ASP A 61 8.74 10.14 -0.85
C ASP A 61 7.66 9.11 -1.22
N THR A 62 7.31 8.24 -0.28
CA THR A 62 6.24 7.26 -0.43
C THR A 62 4.90 7.97 -0.54
N ARG A 63 4.22 7.77 -1.68
CA ARG A 63 2.90 8.33 -1.94
C ARG A 63 2.13 7.47 -2.92
N SER A 64 0.82 7.34 -2.74
CA SER A 64 -0.03 6.76 -3.78
C SER A 64 -0.26 7.72 -4.94
N THR A 65 -0.39 7.17 -6.14
CA THR A 65 -0.66 7.90 -7.39
C THR A 65 -2.08 7.63 -7.89
N GLY A 66 -2.70 6.52 -7.48
CA GLY A 66 -4.08 6.19 -7.83
C GLY A 66 -4.75 5.26 -6.81
N VAL A 67 -6.09 5.30 -6.81
CA VAL A 67 -6.95 4.35 -6.10
C VAL A 67 -8.09 3.98 -7.04
N GLU A 68 -8.24 2.68 -7.30
CA GLU A 68 -9.34 2.11 -8.07
C GLU A 68 -10.14 1.17 -7.18
N GLN A 69 -11.37 1.57 -6.83
CA GLN A 69 -12.27 0.69 -6.11
C GLN A 69 -12.76 -0.43 -7.04
N ARG A 70 -12.55 -1.68 -6.64
CA ARG A 70 -13.15 -2.85 -7.29
C ARG A 70 -14.30 -3.31 -6.41
N SER A 71 -15.51 -2.97 -6.84
CA SER A 71 -16.71 -3.17 -6.03
C SER A 71 -16.95 -4.63 -5.65
N SER A 72 -17.62 -4.69 -4.51
CA SER A 72 -18.03 -5.78 -3.65
C SER A 72 -18.80 -6.89 -4.34
N GLY A 73 -18.37 -8.14 -4.10
CA GLY A 73 -19.25 -9.29 -4.27
C GLY A 73 -20.35 -9.31 -3.20
N PRO A 74 -21.32 -10.24 -3.30
CA PRO A 74 -22.43 -10.38 -2.34
C PRO A 74 -22.01 -10.66 -0.89
N SER A 75 -20.71 -10.82 -0.63
CA SER A 75 -20.10 -11.03 0.68
C SER A 75 -19.89 -9.77 1.52
N GLY A 76 -20.26 -8.58 1.05
CA GLY A 76 -20.07 -7.33 1.80
C GLY A 76 -18.61 -6.88 1.95
N VAL A 77 -17.69 -7.47 1.17
CA VAL A 77 -16.27 -7.09 1.13
C VAL A 77 -16.06 -5.96 0.14
N THR A 78 -15.44 -4.86 0.56
CA THR A 78 -15.04 -3.77 -0.34
C THR A 78 -13.53 -3.86 -0.59
N VAL A 79 -13.11 -3.77 -1.85
CA VAL A 79 -11.69 -3.84 -2.23
C VAL A 79 -11.29 -2.60 -3.01
N ALA A 80 -10.11 -2.06 -2.73
CA ALA A 80 -9.44 -1.04 -3.52
C ALA A 80 -8.08 -1.55 -4.01
N ALA A 81 -7.76 -1.29 -5.26
CA ALA A 81 -6.42 -1.36 -5.80
C ALA A 81 -5.77 0.03 -5.67
N VAL A 82 -4.62 0.09 -5.01
CA VAL A 82 -3.85 1.32 -4.79
C VAL A 82 -2.53 1.18 -5.51
N THR A 83 -2.20 2.15 -6.35
CA THR A 83 -0.89 2.27 -6.99
C THR A 83 -0.13 3.44 -6.39
N GLY A 84 1.19 3.38 -6.43
CA GLY A 84 2.01 4.48 -5.94
C GLY A 84 3.47 4.37 -6.28
N GLU A 85 4.19 5.38 -5.81
CA GLU A 85 5.62 5.54 -6.00
C GLU A 85 6.29 5.71 -4.64
N SER A 86 7.55 5.31 -4.56
CA SER A 86 8.47 5.62 -3.48
C SER A 86 9.83 5.91 -4.09
N SER A 87 10.70 6.50 -3.31
CA SER A 87 12.09 6.75 -3.67
C SER A 87 13.00 6.04 -2.68
N VAL A 88 14.02 5.35 -3.16
CA VAL A 88 14.96 4.62 -2.31
C VAL A 88 16.31 5.30 -2.36
N ARG A 89 16.81 5.66 -1.17
CA ARG A 89 18.17 6.14 -0.99
C ARG A 89 19.06 4.96 -0.60
N ARG A 90 20.10 4.69 -1.39
CA ARG A 90 21.04 3.60 -1.14
C ARG A 90 22.08 3.93 -0.07
N GLU A 91 22.53 5.18 -0.03
CA GLU A 91 23.64 5.63 0.80
C GLU A 91 23.21 6.70 1.80
N GLU A 92 23.85 6.74 2.98
CA GLU A 92 23.51 7.69 4.05
C GLU A 92 23.71 9.16 3.63
N HIS A 93 24.84 9.44 2.97
CA HIS A 93 25.24 10.78 2.55
C HIS A 93 24.91 11.11 1.08
N GLY A 94 24.32 10.18 0.34
CA GLY A 94 23.93 10.38 -1.05
C GLY A 94 22.63 11.19 -1.19
N THR A 95 22.54 12.07 -2.19
CA THR A 95 21.28 12.75 -2.55
C THR A 95 20.48 11.98 -3.59
N ALA A 96 21.12 11.08 -4.34
CA ALA A 96 20.49 10.28 -5.36
C ALA A 96 19.48 9.30 -4.75
N THR A 97 18.32 9.22 -5.41
CA THR A 97 17.25 8.27 -5.07
C THR A 97 16.83 7.51 -6.31
N GLU A 98 16.44 6.26 -6.10
CA GLU A 98 15.96 5.36 -7.13
C GLU A 98 14.45 5.28 -7.06
N PRO A 99 13.71 5.53 -8.15
CA PRO A 99 12.26 5.41 -8.15
C PRO A 99 11.87 3.94 -8.00
N VAL A 100 10.85 3.71 -7.18
CA VAL A 100 10.24 2.41 -6.97
C VAL A 100 8.73 2.56 -7.11
N GLU A 101 8.17 1.86 -8.09
CA GLU A 101 6.73 1.75 -8.27
C GLU A 101 6.21 0.59 -7.42
N TRP A 102 4.99 0.74 -6.92
CA TRP A 102 4.35 -0.29 -6.12
C TRP A 102 2.85 -0.35 -6.34
N SER A 103 2.30 -1.54 -6.13
CA SER A 103 0.86 -1.76 -6.10
C SER A 103 0.44 -2.50 -4.82
N CYS A 104 -0.76 -2.19 -4.35
CA CYS A 104 -1.31 -2.66 -3.10
C CYS A 104 -2.81 -2.94 -3.26
N SER A 105 -3.31 -3.93 -2.54
CA SER A 105 -4.73 -4.22 -2.42
C SER A 105 -5.16 -3.94 -0.99
N ALA A 106 -6.11 -3.04 -0.80
CA ALA A 106 -6.73 -2.75 0.48
C ALA A 106 -8.15 -3.33 0.49
N GLN A 107 -8.55 -3.96 1.59
CA GLN A 107 -9.88 -4.54 1.73
C GLN A 107 -10.46 -4.28 3.12
N THR A 108 -11.78 -4.14 3.18
CA THR A 108 -12.57 -4.06 4.41
C THR A 108 -13.86 -4.87 4.26
N THR A 109 -14.50 -5.20 5.37
CA THR A 109 -15.76 -5.94 5.39
C THR A 109 -16.88 -5.07 5.96
N ALA A 110 -18.13 -5.34 5.56
CA ALA A 110 -19.29 -4.64 6.10
C ALA A 110 -19.46 -4.87 7.61
N ASP A 111 -19.03 -6.03 8.13
CA ASP A 111 -19.11 -6.39 9.54
C ASP A 111 -18.04 -5.69 10.41
N ASP A 112 -16.92 -5.28 9.81
CA ASP A 112 -15.86 -4.52 10.46
C ASP A 112 -15.28 -3.45 9.50
N PRO A 113 -16.05 -2.36 9.25
CA PRO A 113 -15.63 -1.30 8.35
C PRO A 113 -14.48 -0.47 8.90
N SER A 114 -14.18 -0.61 10.20
CA SER A 114 -13.06 0.06 10.87
C SER A 114 -11.72 -0.62 10.62
N THR A 115 -11.73 -1.91 10.26
CA THR A 115 -10.53 -2.67 9.96
C THR A 115 -10.29 -2.70 8.46
N VAL A 116 -9.12 -2.19 8.06
CA VAL A 116 -8.63 -2.29 6.68
C VAL A 116 -7.39 -3.17 6.64
N SER A 117 -7.46 -4.22 5.83
CA SER A 117 -6.31 -5.07 5.52
C SER A 117 -5.68 -4.61 4.21
N ALA A 118 -4.40 -4.26 4.27
CA ALA A 118 -3.59 -3.90 3.09
C ALA A 118 -2.56 -4.99 2.80
N THR A 119 -2.45 -5.37 1.53
CA THR A 119 -1.51 -6.37 1.01
C THR A 119 -0.75 -5.77 -0.17
N ILE A 120 0.57 -5.64 -0.04
CA ILE A 120 1.43 -5.24 -1.16
C ILE A 120 1.42 -6.37 -2.20
N ARG A 121 1.17 -6.00 -3.46
CA ARG A 121 1.03 -6.94 -4.59
C ARG A 121 2.32 -7.01 -5.39
N GLU A 122 2.88 -5.86 -5.72
CA GLU A 122 4.05 -5.75 -6.58
C GLU A 122 4.90 -4.54 -6.19
N ILE A 123 6.21 -4.68 -6.42
CA ILE A 123 7.23 -3.65 -6.26
C ILE A 123 8.20 -3.79 -7.44
N THR A 124 8.45 -2.70 -8.16
CA THR A 124 9.32 -2.64 -9.34
C THR A 124 10.21 -1.40 -9.29
N LEU A 125 11.40 -1.47 -9.91
CA LEU A 125 12.15 -0.24 -10.21
C LEU A 125 11.41 0.54 -11.30
N GLY A 126 11.32 1.86 -11.12
CA GLY A 126 10.81 2.79 -12.13
C GLY A 126 11.86 3.24 -13.13
#